data_AF-A0A7X3RGM8-F1
#
_entry.id   AF-A0A7X3RGM8-F1
#
_cell.length_a   1.000
_cell.length_b   1.000
_cell.length_c   1.000
_cell.angle_alpha   90.00
_cell.angle_beta   90.00
_cell.angle_gamma   90.00
#
_symmetry.space_group_name_H-M   'P 1'
#
loop_
_entity.id
_entity.type
_entity.pdbx_description
1 polymer ?
#
loop_
_entity_poly.entity_id
_entity_poly.type
_entity_poly.pdbx_seq_one_letter_code
_entity_poly.pdbx_strand_id
1 'polypeptide(L)'
;FKLPEITTAQGDLSRTLQLYAAAMEDCTNAIRLTPKDADAYDNRGWAYFHLGKAETARGHIEKAADLYEKAIEDYTHAIKLNPEHPYAYRNRANAKFRLGNLLSGNH
;
A
#
# COMPACT_ATOMS: atom_id res chain seq x y z
N PHE A 1 -13.93 2.36 38.36
CA PHE A 1 -13.16 1.22 37.82
C PHE A 1 -13.06 1.40 36.31
N LYS A 2 -11.84 1.28 35.76
CA LYS A 2 -11.45 1.42 34.33
C LYS A 2 -12.41 0.65 33.40
N LEU A 3 -12.72 1.11 32.19
CA LEU A 3 -11.80 1.11 31.03
C LEU A 3 -12.16 2.18 29.97
N PRO A 4 -11.16 2.94 29.47
CA PRO A 4 -11.18 3.50 28.12
C PRO A 4 -9.99 2.92 27.32
N GLU A 5 -10.16 1.74 26.71
CA GLU A 5 -9.09 1.10 25.91
C GLU A 5 -9.53 0.63 24.51
N ILE A 6 -10.73 1.02 24.03
CA ILE A 6 -11.22 0.62 22.70
C ILE A 6 -11.11 1.78 21.66
N THR A 7 -10.89 3.02 22.10
CA THR A 7 -10.95 4.21 21.22
C THR A 7 -9.61 4.62 20.58
N THR A 8 -8.46 4.28 21.16
CA THR A 8 -7.15 4.69 20.64
C THR A 8 -6.77 3.93 19.37
N ALA A 9 -6.88 2.60 19.38
CA ALA A 9 -6.50 1.78 18.22
C ALA A 9 -7.40 1.99 16.98
N GLN A 10 -8.71 2.18 17.18
CA GLN A 10 -9.63 2.49 16.07
C GLN A 10 -9.40 3.92 15.53
N GLY A 11 -9.13 4.89 16.41
CA GLY A 11 -8.77 6.26 16.02
C GLY A 11 -7.47 6.33 15.22
N ASP A 12 -6.44 5.60 15.67
CA ASP A 12 -5.14 5.54 15.00
C ASP A 12 -5.23 4.84 13.63
N LEU A 13 -6.01 3.76 13.52
CA LEU A 13 -6.23 3.08 12.24
C LEU A 13 -6.98 3.97 11.25
N SER A 14 -8.04 4.65 11.68
CA SER A 14 -8.81 5.56 10.84
C SER A 14 -7.94 6.69 10.27
N ARG A 15 -7.17 7.33 11.16
CA ARG A 15 -6.20 8.38 10.78
C ARG A 15 -5.14 7.85 9.82
N THR A 16 -4.60 6.66 10.10
CA THR A 16 -3.58 6.03 9.26
C THR A 16 -4.08 5.80 7.83
N LEU A 17 -5.31 5.31 7.67
CA LEU A 17 -5.91 5.09 6.36
C LEU A 17 -6.18 6.39 5.60
N GLN A 18 -6.62 7.42 6.32
CA GLN A 18 -6.81 8.75 5.73
C GLN A 18 -5.49 9.30 5.20
N LEU A 19 -4.39 9.14 5.95
CA LEU A 19 -3.07 9.56 5.52
C LEU A 19 -2.57 8.77 4.30
N TYR A 20 -2.79 7.45 4.25
CA TYR A 20 -2.43 6.68 3.05
C TYR A 20 -3.28 7.04 1.83
N ALA A 21 -4.58 7.31 2.01
CA ALA A 21 -5.45 7.76 0.92
C ALA A 21 -5.01 9.13 0.38
N ALA A 22 -4.68 10.08 1.27
CA ALA A 22 -4.13 11.38 0.88
C ALA A 22 -2.78 11.23 0.15
N ALA A 23 -1.88 10.39 0.67
CA ALA A 23 -0.60 10.11 0.02
C ALA A 23 -0.78 9.53 -1.40
N MET A 24 -1.79 8.68 -1.62
CA MET A 24 -2.11 8.18 -2.97
C MET A 24 -2.57 9.30 -3.92
N GLU A 25 -3.36 10.24 -3.43
CA GLU A 25 -3.84 11.38 -4.22
C GLU A 25 -2.68 12.29 -4.61
N ASP A 26 -1.80 12.61 -3.67
CA ASP A 26 -0.59 13.40 -3.92
C ASP A 26 0.32 12.72 -4.94
N CYS A 27 0.56 11.40 -4.79
CA CYS A 27 1.36 10.66 -5.76
C CYS A 27 0.68 10.59 -7.13
N THR A 28 -0.65 10.49 -7.19
CA THR A 28 -1.39 10.51 -8.46
C THR A 28 -1.27 11.86 -9.16
N ASN A 29 -1.32 12.95 -8.40
CA ASN A 29 -1.05 14.28 -8.92
C ASN A 29 0.41 14.43 -9.38
N ALA A 30 1.38 13.91 -8.62
CA ALA A 30 2.77 13.88 -9.03
C ALA A 30 2.96 13.11 -10.35
N ILE A 31 2.38 11.91 -10.49
CA ILE A 31 2.41 11.11 -11.73
C ILE A 31 1.77 11.88 -12.89
N ARG A 32 0.69 12.62 -12.66
CA ARG A 32 0.05 13.44 -13.71
C ARG A 32 0.96 14.58 -14.20
N LEU A 33 1.70 15.20 -13.28
CA LEU A 33 2.62 16.30 -13.59
C LEU A 33 3.93 15.80 -14.21
N THR A 34 4.45 14.69 -13.68
CA THR A 34 5.72 14.07 -14.07
C THR A 34 5.54 12.56 -14.26
N PRO A 35 5.00 12.11 -15.41
CA PRO A 35 4.69 10.70 -15.67
C PRO A 35 5.90 9.75 -15.72
N LYS A 36 7.12 10.29 -15.68
CA LYS A 36 8.37 9.53 -15.69
C LYS A 36 9.09 9.53 -14.33
N ASP A 37 8.44 10.05 -13.30
CA ASP A 37 8.97 10.04 -11.94
C ASP A 37 8.78 8.65 -11.31
N ALA A 38 9.87 7.87 -11.25
CA ALA A 38 9.86 6.54 -10.65
C ALA A 38 9.50 6.55 -9.16
N ASP A 39 9.91 7.58 -8.42
CA ASP A 39 9.67 7.69 -6.98
C ASP A 39 8.19 7.95 -6.71
N ALA A 40 7.51 8.71 -7.57
CA ALA A 40 6.06 8.92 -7.47
C ALA A 40 5.27 7.61 -7.59
N TYR A 41 5.68 6.71 -8.50
CA TYR A 41 5.10 5.37 -8.60
C TYR A 41 5.46 4.49 -7.39
N ASP A 42 6.72 4.46 -6.94
CA ASP A 42 7.11 3.69 -5.73
C ASP A 42 6.32 4.14 -4.49
N ASN A 43 6.19 5.45 -4.28
CA ASN A 43 5.46 6.02 -3.15
C ASN A 43 3.96 5.70 -3.20
N ARG A 44 3.32 5.75 -4.39
CA ARG A 44 1.92 5.35 -4.53
C ARG A 44 1.72 3.86 -4.27
N GLY A 45 2.63 3.03 -4.79
CA GLY A 45 2.66 1.60 -4.51
C GLY A 45 2.81 1.30 -3.01
N TRP A 46 3.60 2.12 -2.30
CA TRP A 46 3.79 2.03 -0.85
C TRP A 46 2.51 2.35 -0.08
N ALA A 47 1.78 3.38 -0.49
CA ALA A 47 0.49 3.70 0.09
C ALA A 47 -0.55 2.58 -0.16
N TYR A 48 -0.64 2.06 -1.39
CA TYR A 48 -1.48 0.90 -1.71
C TYR A 48 -1.15 -0.31 -0.83
N PHE A 49 0.13 -0.62 -0.65
CA PHE A 49 0.58 -1.75 0.16
C PHE A 49 0.10 -1.65 1.63
N HIS A 50 0.18 -0.48 2.25
CA HIS A 50 -0.27 -0.33 3.64
C HIS A 50 -1.79 -0.27 3.79
N LEU A 51 -2.50 0.28 2.81
CA LEU A 51 -3.96 0.11 2.74
C LEU A 51 -4.31 -1.37 2.63
N GLY A 52 -3.62 -2.14 1.78
CA GLY A 52 -3.82 -3.58 1.65
C GLY A 52 -3.62 -4.32 2.97
N LYS A 53 -2.59 -3.95 3.74
CA LYS A 53 -2.37 -4.49 5.09
C LYS A 53 -3.50 -4.15 6.06
N ALA A 54 -3.96 -2.90 6.04
CA ALA A 54 -5.04 -2.47 6.92
C ALA A 54 -6.38 -3.16 6.58
N GLU A 55 -6.69 -3.33 5.29
CA GLU A 55 -7.88 -4.06 4.85
C GLU A 55 -7.77 -5.56 5.13
N THR A 56 -6.56 -6.14 5.04
CA THR A 56 -6.30 -7.52 5.50
C THR A 56 -6.64 -7.67 6.98
N ALA A 57 -6.18 -6.75 7.83
CA ALA A 57 -6.43 -6.78 9.26
C ALA A 57 -7.91 -6.60 9.63
N ARG A 58 -8.71 -6.04 8.71
CA ARG A 58 -10.17 -5.90 8.85
C ARG A 58 -10.95 -7.09 8.31
N GLY A 59 -10.28 -8.07 7.71
CA GLY A 59 -10.93 -9.22 7.06
C GLY A 59 -11.51 -8.90 5.68
N HIS A 60 -11.21 -7.73 5.10
CA HIS A 60 -11.63 -7.37 3.74
C HIS A 60 -10.66 -7.93 2.70
N ILE A 61 -10.65 -9.26 2.56
CA ILE A 61 -9.66 -10.00 1.77
C ILE A 61 -9.63 -9.57 0.30
N GLU A 62 -10.79 -9.46 -0.35
CA GLU A 62 -10.87 -9.06 -1.76
C GLU A 62 -10.30 -7.65 -1.99
N LYS A 63 -10.67 -6.70 -1.11
CA LYS A 63 -10.17 -5.33 -1.18
C LYS A 63 -8.67 -5.27 -0.92
N ALA A 64 -8.17 -6.06 0.03
CA ALA A 64 -6.74 -6.15 0.29
C ALA A 64 -5.97 -6.72 -0.90
N ALA A 65 -6.51 -7.73 -1.58
CA ALA A 65 -5.90 -8.33 -2.76
C ALA A 65 -5.76 -7.29 -3.89
N ASP A 66 -6.84 -6.57 -4.22
CA ASP A 66 -6.83 -5.49 -5.22
C ASP A 66 -5.80 -4.39 -4.89
N LEU A 67 -5.69 -4.02 -3.61
CA LEU A 67 -4.71 -3.04 -3.15
C LEU A 67 -3.26 -3.56 -3.29
N TYR A 68 -3.00 -4.83 -2.99
CA TYR A 68 -1.66 -5.41 -3.21
C TYR A 68 -1.32 -5.54 -4.70
N GLU A 69 -2.28 -5.86 -5.56
CA GLU A 69 -2.09 -5.90 -7.02
C GLU A 69 -1.73 -4.53 -7.57
N LYS A 70 -2.46 -3.48 -7.17
CA LYS A 70 -2.14 -2.08 -7.52
C LYS A 70 -0.75 -1.66 -7.05
N ALA A 71 -0.36 -2.07 -5.83
CA ALA A 71 0.99 -1.83 -5.35
C ALA A 71 2.04 -2.50 -6.26
N ILE A 72 1.83 -3.76 -6.66
CA ILE A 72 2.74 -4.49 -7.56
C ILE A 72 2.85 -3.82 -8.92
N GLU A 73 1.74 -3.32 -9.46
CA GLU A 73 1.71 -2.58 -10.73
C GLU A 73 2.54 -1.30 -10.65
N ASP A 74 2.34 -0.50 -9.61
CA ASP A 74 3.06 0.75 -9.40
C ASP A 74 4.57 0.52 -9.22
N TYR A 75 4.97 -0.45 -8.39
CA TYR A 75 6.39 -0.80 -8.29
C TYR A 75 6.96 -1.32 -9.60
N THR A 76 6.16 -2.02 -10.40
CA THR A 76 6.60 -2.49 -11.72
C THR A 76 6.81 -1.32 -12.69
N HIS A 77 5.97 -0.29 -12.62
CA HIS A 77 6.18 0.95 -13.37
C HIS A 77 7.43 1.70 -12.89
N ALA A 78 7.62 1.84 -11.57
CA ALA A 78 8.83 2.45 -11.01
C ALA A 78 10.11 1.76 -11.51
N ILE A 79 10.12 0.42 -11.54
CA ILE A 79 11.24 -0.38 -12.08
C ILE A 79 11.44 -0.18 -13.58
N LYS A 80 10.36 -0.06 -14.37
CA LYS A 80 10.46 0.22 -15.81
C LYS A 80 11.08 1.59 -16.07
N LEU A 81 10.76 2.58 -15.25
CA LEU A 81 11.29 3.95 -15.35
C LEU A 81 12.74 4.04 -14.84
N ASN A 82 13.04 3.36 -13.73
CA ASN A 82 14.37 3.28 -13.15
C ASN A 82 14.70 1.82 -12.77
N PRO A 83 15.39 1.07 -13.66
CA PRO A 83 15.80 -0.31 -13.41
C PRO A 83 16.79 -0.46 -12.25
N GLU A 84 17.47 0.60 -11.84
CA GLU A 84 18.43 0.61 -10.73
C GLU A 84 17.79 1.06 -9.41
N HIS A 85 16.46 1.03 -9.29
CA HIS A 85 15.74 1.43 -8.08
C HIS A 85 15.56 0.26 -7.09
N PRO A 86 16.47 0.05 -6.10
CA PRO A 86 16.44 -1.14 -5.25
C PRO A 86 15.19 -1.24 -4.37
N TYR A 87 14.64 -0.10 -3.94
CA TYR A 87 13.46 -0.05 -3.10
C TYR A 87 12.22 -0.56 -3.82
N ALA A 88 12.02 -0.21 -5.09
CA ALA A 88 10.89 -0.71 -5.88
C ALA A 88 10.91 -2.24 -6.03
N TYR A 89 12.08 -2.87 -6.20
CA TYR A 89 12.19 -4.33 -6.21
C TYR A 89 11.82 -4.94 -4.86
N ARG A 90 12.37 -4.40 -3.77
CA ARG A 90 12.08 -4.88 -2.40
C ARG A 90 10.59 -4.74 -2.07
N ASN A 91 10.02 -3.58 -2.36
CA ASN A 91 8.64 -3.26 -2.06
C ASN A 91 7.68 -4.13 -2.90
N ARG A 92 7.99 -4.37 -4.19
CA ARG A 92 7.26 -5.32 -5.03
C ARG A 92 7.32 -6.75 -4.52
N ALA A 93 8.48 -7.21 -4.06
CA ALA A 93 8.63 -8.54 -3.48
C ALA A 93 7.76 -8.69 -2.22
N ASN A 94 7.76 -7.68 -1.35
CA ASN A 94 6.91 -7.65 -0.16
C ASN A 94 5.41 -7.67 -0.51
N ALA A 95 4.98 -6.90 -1.53
CA ALA A 95 3.60 -6.90 -1.98
C ALA A 95 3.18 -8.26 -2.55
N LYS A 96 4.01 -8.88 -3.39
CA LYS A 96 3.77 -10.24 -3.90
C LYS A 96 3.70 -11.27 -2.77
N PHE A 97 4.59 -11.19 -1.79
CA PHE A 97 4.56 -12.08 -0.63
C PHE A 97 3.27 -11.93 0.18
N ARG A 98 2.82 -10.70 0.42
CA ARG A 98 1.55 -10.45 1.13
C ARG A 98 0.34 -10.94 0.34
N LEU A 99 0.28 -10.68 -0.96
CA LEU A 99 -0.79 -11.18 -1.83
C LEU A 99 -0.79 -12.72 -1.86
N GLY A 100 0.37 -13.34 -2.01
CA GLY A 100 0.51 -14.80 -1.99
C GLY A 100 -0.01 -15.41 -0.70
N ASN A 101 0.40 -14.88 0.47
CA ASN A 101 -0.09 -15.35 1.76
C ASN A 101 -1.59 -15.14 1.95
N LEU A 102 -2.10 -13.98 1.49
CA LEU A 102 -3.51 -13.63 1.57
C LEU A 102 -4.37 -14.63 0.76
N LEU A 103 -3.95 -14.95 -0.45
CA LEU A 103 -4.66 -15.86 -1.35
C LEU A 103 -4.48 -17.34 -0.96
N SER A 104 -3.37 -17.71 -0.33
CA SER A 104 -3.10 -19.09 0.08
C SER A 104 -3.78 -19.51 1.38
N GLY A 105 -4.47 -18.60 2.09
CA GLY A 105 -5.35 -18.95 3.19
C GLY A 105 -4.70 -19.54 4.45
N ASN A 106 -3.40 -19.30 4.69
CA ASN A 106 -2.77 -19.70 5.95
C ASN A 106 -3.01 -18.64 7.02
N HIS A 107 -4.15 -18.75 7.69
CA HIS A 107 -4.44 -18.13 8.99
C HIS A 107 -4.11 -19.11 10.12
#